data_AF-A0A7W0ZYE7-F1
#
_entry.id   AF-A0A7W0ZYE7-F1
#
_cell.length_a   1.000
_cell.length_b   1.000
_cell.length_c   1.000
_cell.angle_alpha   90.00
_cell.angle_beta   90.00
_cell.angle_gamma   90.00
#
_symmetry.space_group_name_H-M   'P 1'
#
loop_
_entity.id
_entity.type
_entity.pdbx_description
1 polymer ?
#
loop_
_entity_poly.entity_id
_entity_poly.type
_entity_poly.pdbx_seq_one_letter_code
_entity_poly.pdbx_strand_id
1 'polypeptide(L)'
;MNRALALLVVIAGAAPAAAQSKRYPPQPIDKDKERADKSSLWEAATNPNQEPYRAKLILAKQAIEQRTQDGLRDAVLWLDEAVVLLPHSPEAYRLRGEAYFWLGDWTRCAADLRTATLETKAINALDKKAATELQLRLGNCQARAGKLADAERTFAEASAAGTGTGELLMRLGEVRIAMGKLDEAIAALTAALEVPDVQQAQTRFLLASAYDRARRPAEAIAEARRAQPFDRSLTTLSNPQLAFIGAGEAHYLLALAWASQESPRAEYALAYFRLYVKEAPESPWRKRAEEHLRDLAGTKFPETIERTAGTAPVDLDTAAAAIRKVMPAMRACMAKLPSTVIEVKYTRSGPPLAKEPTPPPGRGGYMYRPRVVAPPPEGASIRQDPNSQASSRADTDAAMRCIDPIASKLALPPVKEKGGWYQILFRVVGN
;
A
#
# COMPACT_ATOMS: atom_id res chain seq x y z
N MET A 1 -101.87 -0.66 -49.81
CA MET A 1 -102.07 0.27 -50.94
C MET A 1 -100.89 1.24 -51.01
N ASN A 2 -100.32 1.35 -52.21
CA ASN A 2 -99.39 2.35 -52.75
C ASN A 2 -98.01 2.59 -52.08
N ARG A 3 -97.01 2.14 -52.84
CA ARG A 3 -95.60 2.54 -52.83
C ARG A 3 -95.44 4.03 -53.14
N ALA A 4 -94.47 4.68 -52.48
CA ALA A 4 -93.85 5.90 -52.99
C ALA A 4 -92.34 5.89 -52.67
N LEU A 5 -91.55 6.01 -53.73
CA LEU A 5 -90.10 6.21 -53.79
C LEU A 5 -89.68 7.54 -53.13
N ALA A 6 -88.49 7.59 -52.53
CA ALA A 6 -87.61 8.76 -52.60
C ALA A 6 -86.15 8.37 -52.34
N LEU A 7 -85.27 9.00 -53.12
CA LEU A 7 -83.87 8.68 -53.42
C LEU A 7 -82.89 8.68 -52.23
N LEU A 8 -81.95 7.72 -52.28
CA LEU A 8 -80.64 7.76 -51.64
C LEU A 8 -79.66 8.53 -52.55
N VAL A 9 -79.08 9.63 -52.06
CA VAL A 9 -77.87 10.24 -52.63
C VAL A 9 -76.71 9.97 -51.66
N VAL A 10 -75.88 9.00 -52.02
CA VAL A 10 -74.59 8.75 -51.36
C VAL A 10 -73.52 9.50 -52.15
N ILE A 11 -73.00 10.58 -51.59
CA ILE A 11 -71.75 11.17 -52.07
C ILE A 11 -70.62 10.35 -51.46
N ALA A 12 -70.07 9.43 -52.24
CA ALA A 12 -68.83 8.73 -51.91
C ALA A 12 -67.66 9.72 -52.05
N GLY A 13 -67.22 10.30 -50.94
CA GLY A 13 -65.92 10.93 -50.85
C GLY A 13 -64.84 9.84 -50.91
N ALA A 14 -64.33 9.55 -52.10
CA ALA A 14 -63.15 8.72 -52.27
C ALA A 14 -61.93 9.48 -51.69
N ALA A 15 -61.52 9.11 -50.48
CA ALA A 15 -60.17 9.42 -50.03
C ALA A 15 -59.20 8.62 -50.91
N PRO A 16 -58.18 9.26 -51.53
CA PRO A 16 -57.23 8.52 -52.34
C PRO A 16 -56.43 7.59 -51.43
N ALA A 17 -56.49 6.29 -51.73
CA ALA A 17 -55.51 5.34 -51.21
C ALA A 17 -54.12 5.86 -51.65
N ALA A 18 -53.29 6.23 -50.69
CA ALA A 18 -51.92 6.64 -50.96
C ALA A 18 -51.19 5.44 -51.58
N ALA A 19 -51.09 5.43 -52.91
CA ALA A 19 -50.28 4.47 -53.64
C ALA A 19 -48.81 4.70 -53.28
N GLN A 20 -48.25 3.87 -52.41
CA GLN A 20 -46.82 3.81 -52.18
C GLN A 20 -46.12 3.56 -53.52
N SER A 21 -45.18 4.43 -53.87
CA SER A 21 -44.46 4.39 -55.13
C SER A 21 -43.62 3.11 -55.24
N LYS A 22 -43.72 2.39 -56.37
CA LYS A 22 -42.96 1.16 -56.69
C LYS A 22 -41.43 1.39 -56.85
N ARG A 23 -40.86 2.52 -56.40
CA ARG A 23 -39.50 2.93 -56.74
C ARG A 23 -38.41 2.39 -55.79
N TYR A 24 -38.79 1.92 -54.61
CA TYR A 24 -37.89 1.23 -53.70
C TYR A 24 -38.61 -0.01 -53.14
N PRO A 25 -38.01 -1.22 -53.20
CA PRO A 25 -38.52 -2.35 -52.44
C PRO A 25 -38.51 -1.99 -50.95
N PRO A 26 -39.47 -2.49 -50.15
CA PRO A 26 -39.39 -2.32 -48.70
C PRO A 26 -38.02 -2.80 -48.22
N GLN A 27 -37.38 -2.01 -47.35
CA GLN A 27 -36.10 -2.37 -46.76
C GLN A 27 -36.21 -3.81 -46.23
N PRO A 28 -35.25 -4.70 -46.57
CA PRO A 28 -35.33 -6.09 -46.14
C PRO A 28 -35.42 -6.13 -44.63
N ILE A 29 -36.51 -6.73 -44.12
CA ILE A 29 -36.70 -6.92 -42.68
C ILE A 29 -35.60 -7.87 -42.23
N ASP A 30 -34.74 -7.37 -41.36
CA ASP A 30 -33.74 -8.17 -40.67
C ASP A 30 -34.47 -9.07 -39.66
N LYS A 31 -34.80 -10.28 -40.10
CA LYS A 31 -35.53 -11.28 -39.30
C LYS A 31 -34.71 -11.74 -38.09
N ASP A 32 -33.40 -11.61 -38.13
CA ASP A 32 -32.53 -11.97 -37.02
C ASP A 32 -32.57 -10.88 -35.95
N LYS A 33 -32.56 -9.60 -36.37
CA LYS A 33 -32.84 -8.46 -35.48
C LYS A 33 -34.24 -8.55 -34.86
N GLU A 34 -35.28 -8.85 -35.65
CA GLU A 34 -36.64 -8.98 -35.12
C GLU A 34 -36.78 -10.15 -34.14
N ARG A 35 -36.07 -11.26 -34.37
CA ARG A 35 -36.01 -12.39 -33.41
C ARG A 35 -35.24 -12.01 -32.15
N ALA A 36 -34.13 -11.29 -32.28
CA ALA A 36 -33.37 -10.80 -31.14
C ALA A 36 -34.18 -9.81 -30.29
N ASP A 37 -34.90 -8.88 -30.93
CA ASP A 37 -35.79 -7.92 -30.28
C ASP A 37 -36.97 -8.62 -29.59
N LYS A 38 -37.55 -9.66 -30.21
CA LYS A 38 -38.57 -10.49 -29.56
C LYS A 38 -37.98 -11.26 -28.38
N SER A 39 -36.79 -11.84 -28.53
CA SER A 39 -36.12 -12.59 -27.46
C SER A 39 -35.81 -11.70 -26.26
N SER A 40 -35.33 -10.48 -26.47
CA SER A 40 -35.06 -9.53 -25.41
C SER A 40 -36.34 -9.04 -24.72
N LEU A 41 -37.43 -8.85 -25.47
CA LEU A 41 -38.75 -8.54 -24.91
C LEU A 41 -39.30 -9.69 -24.05
N TRP A 42 -39.15 -10.94 -24.51
CA TRP A 42 -39.57 -12.13 -23.74
C TRP A 42 -38.72 -12.33 -22.47
N GLU A 43 -37.42 -12.10 -22.54
CA GLU A 43 -36.53 -12.15 -21.38
C GLU A 43 -36.87 -11.05 -20.37
N ALA A 44 -37.14 -9.82 -20.82
CA ALA A 44 -37.56 -8.71 -19.97
C ALA A 44 -38.92 -8.98 -19.30
N ALA A 45 -39.85 -9.62 -20.01
CA ALA A 45 -41.16 -9.99 -19.46
C ALA A 45 -41.07 -11.11 -18.42
N THR A 46 -40.17 -12.07 -18.62
CA THR A 46 -40.00 -13.22 -17.71
C THR A 46 -39.09 -12.90 -16.52
N ASN A 47 -38.15 -11.96 -16.67
CA ASN A 47 -37.23 -11.53 -15.63
C ASN A 47 -37.16 -9.99 -15.52
N PRO A 48 -38.24 -9.32 -15.07
CA PRO A 48 -38.32 -7.86 -15.06
C PRO A 48 -37.25 -7.17 -14.19
N ASN A 49 -36.73 -7.87 -13.19
CA ASN A 49 -35.70 -7.35 -12.29
C ASN A 49 -34.27 -7.48 -12.83
N GLN A 50 -34.06 -8.24 -13.91
CA GLN A 50 -32.72 -8.58 -14.39
C GLN A 50 -31.96 -7.36 -14.95
N GLU A 51 -32.62 -6.55 -15.78
CA GLU A 51 -32.02 -5.36 -16.38
C GLU A 51 -31.75 -4.23 -15.36
N PRO A 52 -32.71 -3.87 -14.48
CA PRO A 52 -32.43 -2.96 -13.38
C PRO A 52 -31.27 -3.43 -12.50
N TYR A 53 -31.21 -4.74 -12.20
CA TYR A 53 -30.12 -5.33 -11.42
C TYR A 53 -28.75 -5.14 -12.12
N ARG A 54 -28.67 -5.49 -13.41
CA ARG A 54 -27.44 -5.34 -14.21
C ARG A 54 -26.99 -3.89 -14.26
N ALA A 55 -27.91 -2.93 -14.45
CA ALA A 55 -27.59 -1.51 -14.45
C ALA A 55 -26.96 -1.07 -13.13
N LYS A 56 -27.51 -1.52 -11.98
CA LYS A 56 -26.95 -1.22 -10.65
C LYS A 56 -25.57 -1.81 -10.46
N LEU A 57 -25.33 -3.04 -10.92
CA LEU A 57 -24.01 -3.66 -10.85
C LEU A 57 -22.95 -2.89 -11.64
N ILE A 58 -23.29 -2.40 -12.84
CA ILE A 58 -22.36 -1.66 -13.69
C ILE A 58 -21.93 -0.37 -13.00
N LEU A 59 -22.88 0.41 -12.48
CA LEU A 59 -22.61 1.64 -11.74
C LEU A 59 -21.75 1.36 -10.50
N ALA A 60 -22.09 0.32 -9.74
CA ALA A 60 -21.34 -0.05 -8.55
C ALA A 60 -19.90 -0.48 -8.86
N LYS A 61 -19.67 -1.29 -9.90
CA LYS A 61 -18.33 -1.69 -10.34
C LYS A 61 -17.47 -0.48 -10.71
N GLN A 62 -18.02 0.43 -11.51
CA GLN A 62 -17.31 1.65 -11.92
C GLN A 62 -16.92 2.52 -10.73
N ALA A 63 -17.79 2.64 -9.73
CA ALA A 63 -17.49 3.43 -8.54
C ALA A 63 -16.49 2.72 -7.58
N ILE A 64 -16.56 1.39 -7.47
CA ILE A 64 -15.58 0.59 -6.72
C ILE A 64 -14.18 0.72 -7.36
N GLU A 65 -14.08 0.74 -8.69
CA GLU A 65 -12.81 0.90 -9.40
C GLU A 65 -12.12 2.25 -9.08
N GLN A 66 -12.91 3.32 -8.90
CA GLN A 66 -12.38 4.64 -8.56
C GLN A 66 -11.87 4.73 -7.12
N ARG A 67 -12.36 3.87 -6.21
CA ARG A 67 -12.00 3.82 -4.77
C ARG A 67 -12.07 5.18 -4.06
N THR A 68 -12.94 6.08 -4.50
CA THR A 68 -13.24 7.32 -3.78
C THR A 68 -14.20 7.02 -2.64
N GLN A 69 -14.10 7.74 -1.51
CA GLN A 69 -15.00 7.53 -0.37
C GLN A 69 -16.48 7.68 -0.76
N ASP A 70 -16.80 8.70 -1.55
CA ASP A 70 -18.18 8.95 -1.99
C ASP A 70 -18.63 7.90 -3.02
N GLY A 71 -17.77 7.54 -3.99
CA GLY A 71 -18.08 6.48 -4.96
C GLY A 71 -18.31 5.13 -4.29
N LEU A 72 -17.55 4.79 -3.24
CA LEU A 72 -17.77 3.57 -2.49
C LEU A 72 -19.10 3.57 -1.73
N ARG A 73 -19.54 4.73 -1.20
CA ARG A 73 -20.86 4.86 -0.56
C ARG A 73 -21.99 4.75 -1.59
N ASP A 74 -21.84 5.38 -2.75
CA ASP A 74 -22.80 5.26 -3.85
C ASP A 74 -22.89 3.81 -4.36
N ALA A 75 -21.76 3.11 -4.46
CA ALA A 75 -21.71 1.69 -4.79
C ALA A 75 -22.55 0.86 -3.80
N VAL A 76 -22.42 1.11 -2.49
CA VAL A 76 -23.25 0.44 -1.48
C VAL A 76 -24.73 0.71 -1.71
N LEU A 77 -25.13 1.95 -2.00
CA LEU A 77 -26.54 2.29 -2.26
C LEU A 77 -27.10 1.55 -3.47
N TRP A 78 -26.39 1.52 -4.59
CA TRP A 78 -26.84 0.78 -5.78
C TRP A 78 -26.89 -0.73 -5.52
N LEU A 79 -25.97 -1.25 -4.72
CA LEU A 79 -25.93 -2.67 -4.39
C LEU A 79 -27.01 -3.06 -3.37
N ASP A 80 -27.43 -2.14 -2.50
CA ASP A 80 -28.60 -2.30 -1.64
C ASP A 80 -29.88 -2.45 -2.48
N GLU A 81 -30.03 -1.64 -3.54
CA GLU A 81 -31.12 -1.83 -4.51
C GLU A 81 -30.98 -3.16 -5.27
N ALA A 82 -29.76 -3.54 -5.67
CA ALA A 82 -29.51 -4.77 -6.41
C ALA A 82 -29.88 -6.04 -5.62
N VAL A 83 -29.59 -6.09 -4.32
CA VAL A 83 -29.99 -7.23 -3.47
C VAL A 83 -31.50 -7.30 -3.25
N VAL A 84 -32.23 -6.18 -3.35
CA VAL A 84 -33.70 -6.20 -3.32
C VAL A 84 -34.26 -6.75 -4.63
N LEU A 85 -33.66 -6.37 -5.76
CA LEU A 85 -34.09 -6.81 -7.10
C LEU A 85 -33.88 -8.32 -7.30
N LEU A 86 -32.71 -8.84 -6.93
CA LEU A 86 -32.36 -10.27 -7.01
C LEU A 86 -31.68 -10.75 -5.71
N PRO A 87 -32.46 -11.16 -4.68
CA PRO A 87 -31.93 -11.50 -3.35
C PRO A 87 -31.02 -12.72 -3.26
N HIS A 88 -31.07 -13.62 -4.25
CA HIS A 88 -30.27 -14.84 -4.32
C HIS A 88 -29.09 -14.74 -5.30
N SER A 89 -28.80 -13.53 -5.79
CA SER A 89 -27.65 -13.34 -6.67
C SER A 89 -26.37 -13.13 -5.84
N PRO A 90 -25.36 -14.02 -5.95
CA PRO A 90 -24.14 -13.91 -5.16
C PRO A 90 -23.29 -12.69 -5.54
N GLU A 91 -23.40 -12.19 -6.77
CA GLU A 91 -22.55 -11.13 -7.28
C GLU A 91 -22.79 -9.78 -6.59
N ALA A 92 -24.04 -9.43 -6.31
CA ALA A 92 -24.36 -8.19 -5.59
C ALA A 92 -23.78 -8.19 -4.17
N TYR A 93 -23.93 -9.29 -3.42
CA TYR A 93 -23.29 -9.43 -2.11
C TYR A 93 -21.77 -9.38 -2.21
N ARG A 94 -21.17 -10.05 -3.20
CA ARG A 94 -19.71 -10.03 -3.39
C ARG A 94 -19.19 -8.60 -3.60
N LEU A 95 -19.84 -7.84 -4.49
CA LEU A 95 -19.47 -6.45 -4.77
C LEU A 95 -19.74 -5.53 -3.59
N ARG A 96 -20.81 -5.76 -2.82
CA ARG A 96 -21.15 -4.92 -1.68
C ARG A 96 -20.19 -5.16 -0.52
N GLY A 97 -19.80 -6.42 -0.32
CA GLY A 97 -18.72 -6.78 0.58
C GLY A 97 -17.39 -6.12 0.19
N GLU A 98 -17.06 -6.09 -1.11
CA GLU A 98 -15.88 -5.39 -1.62
C GLU A 98 -15.94 -3.87 -1.39
N ALA A 99 -17.09 -3.23 -1.59
CA ALA A 99 -17.27 -1.81 -1.27
C ALA A 99 -17.10 -1.55 0.24
N TYR A 100 -17.72 -2.38 1.09
CA TYR A 100 -17.57 -2.31 2.55
C TYR A 100 -16.12 -2.51 3.00
N PHE A 101 -15.37 -3.40 2.34
CA PHE A 101 -13.95 -3.60 2.62
C PHE A 101 -13.13 -2.32 2.46
N TRP A 102 -13.31 -1.63 1.33
CA TRP A 102 -12.60 -0.37 1.05
C TRP A 102 -13.07 0.79 1.92
N LEU A 103 -14.33 0.77 2.37
CA LEU A 103 -14.86 1.72 3.36
C LEU A 103 -14.36 1.46 4.79
N GLY A 104 -13.72 0.31 5.05
CA GLY A 104 -13.28 -0.09 6.39
C GLY A 104 -14.37 -0.73 7.25
N ASP A 105 -15.57 -1.01 6.71
CA ASP A 105 -16.61 -1.73 7.42
C ASP A 105 -16.43 -3.24 7.24
N TRP A 106 -15.42 -3.78 7.90
CA TRP A 106 -15.03 -5.18 7.76
C TRP A 106 -16.07 -6.15 8.31
N THR A 107 -16.92 -5.70 9.26
CA THR A 107 -18.01 -6.52 9.81
C THR A 107 -19.10 -6.75 8.76
N ARG A 108 -19.55 -5.70 8.07
CA ARG A 108 -20.51 -5.84 6.97
C ARG A 108 -19.89 -6.53 5.76
N CYS A 109 -18.61 -6.27 5.46
CA CYS A 109 -17.90 -7.03 4.44
C CYS A 109 -17.96 -8.55 4.71
N ALA A 110 -17.58 -8.98 5.90
CA ALA A 110 -17.57 -10.41 6.25
C ALA A 110 -18.98 -11.03 6.17
N ALA A 111 -20.02 -10.27 6.55
CA ALA A 111 -21.40 -10.73 6.45
C ALA A 111 -21.82 -10.95 4.98
N ASP A 112 -21.56 -9.98 4.11
CA ASP A 112 -21.92 -10.05 2.69
C ASP A 112 -21.13 -11.13 1.95
N LEU A 113 -19.82 -11.26 2.17
CA LEU A 113 -19.01 -12.30 1.52
C LEU A 113 -19.39 -13.71 1.99
N ARG A 114 -19.86 -13.85 3.24
CA ARG A 114 -20.43 -15.10 3.72
C ARG A 114 -21.74 -15.41 2.99
N THR A 115 -22.63 -14.44 2.81
CA THR A 115 -23.87 -14.63 2.04
C THR A 115 -23.56 -14.99 0.59
N ALA A 116 -22.64 -14.26 -0.06
CA ALA A 116 -22.17 -14.59 -1.40
C ALA A 116 -21.64 -16.03 -1.50
N THR A 117 -20.89 -16.50 -0.49
CA THR A 117 -20.40 -17.88 -0.44
C THR A 117 -21.55 -18.89 -0.37
N LEU A 118 -22.57 -18.63 0.43
CA LEU A 118 -23.72 -19.52 0.59
C LEU A 118 -24.57 -19.57 -0.69
N GLU A 119 -24.91 -18.41 -1.25
CA GLU A 119 -25.71 -18.32 -2.49
C GLU A 119 -24.98 -19.00 -3.65
N THR A 120 -23.65 -18.81 -3.76
CA THR A 120 -22.93 -19.45 -4.87
C THR A 120 -22.80 -20.96 -4.73
N LYS A 121 -22.72 -21.47 -3.49
CA LYS A 121 -22.81 -22.93 -3.23
C LYS A 121 -24.19 -23.47 -3.59
N ALA A 122 -25.26 -22.74 -3.30
CA ALA A 122 -26.63 -23.16 -3.59
C ALA A 122 -26.88 -23.36 -5.10
N ILE A 123 -26.26 -22.55 -5.96
CA ILE A 123 -26.39 -22.64 -7.42
C ILE A 123 -25.29 -23.48 -8.10
N ASN A 124 -24.41 -24.12 -7.32
CA ASN A 124 -23.30 -24.96 -7.81
C ASN A 124 -22.45 -24.29 -8.92
N ALA A 125 -22.18 -22.98 -8.80
CA ALA A 125 -21.67 -22.16 -9.89
C ALA A 125 -20.19 -21.74 -9.79
N LEU A 126 -19.43 -22.24 -8.80
CA LEU A 126 -18.01 -21.90 -8.66
C LEU A 126 -17.09 -23.02 -9.08
N ASP A 127 -16.14 -22.68 -9.95
CA ASP A 127 -14.91 -23.42 -10.01
C ASP A 127 -14.07 -23.24 -8.72
N LYS A 128 -13.06 -24.09 -8.54
CA LYS A 128 -12.22 -24.10 -7.33
C LYS A 128 -11.48 -22.77 -7.11
N LYS A 129 -11.08 -22.09 -8.19
CA LYS A 129 -10.31 -20.84 -8.12
C LYS A 129 -11.19 -19.69 -7.64
N ALA A 130 -12.38 -19.56 -8.22
CA ALA A 130 -13.35 -18.53 -7.82
C ALA A 130 -13.85 -18.75 -6.39
N ALA A 131 -14.07 -20.02 -5.98
CA ALA A 131 -14.36 -20.34 -4.58
C ALA A 131 -13.24 -19.92 -3.63
N THR A 132 -11.99 -20.16 -4.03
CA THR A 132 -10.82 -19.79 -3.22
C THR A 132 -10.67 -18.27 -3.09
N GLU A 133 -10.81 -17.53 -4.19
CA GLU A 133 -10.77 -16.06 -4.18
C GLU A 133 -11.84 -15.48 -3.24
N LEU A 134 -13.04 -16.06 -3.26
CA LEU A 134 -14.12 -15.64 -2.37
C LEU A 134 -13.80 -15.93 -0.89
N GLN A 135 -13.21 -17.08 -0.58
CA GLN A 135 -12.74 -17.41 0.77
C GLN A 135 -11.60 -16.50 1.23
N LEU A 136 -10.64 -16.19 0.34
CA LEU A 136 -9.55 -15.26 0.63
C LEU A 136 -10.11 -13.88 1.03
N ARG A 137 -11.08 -13.36 0.29
CA ARG A 137 -11.74 -12.08 0.60
C ARG A 137 -12.52 -12.15 1.92
N LEU A 138 -13.27 -13.23 2.15
CA LEU A 138 -14.03 -13.44 3.39
C LEU A 138 -13.09 -13.46 4.61
N GLY A 139 -12.02 -14.25 4.55
CA GLY A 139 -11.02 -14.33 5.60
C GLY A 139 -10.36 -12.99 5.88
N ASN A 140 -10.04 -12.21 4.83
CA ASN A 140 -9.47 -10.88 4.97
C ASN A 140 -10.42 -9.90 5.69
N CYS A 141 -11.73 -9.99 5.45
CA CYS A 141 -12.73 -9.19 6.14
C CYS A 141 -12.93 -9.66 7.59
N GLN A 142 -12.99 -10.97 7.84
CA GLN A 142 -13.08 -11.51 9.19
C GLN A 142 -11.87 -11.09 10.05
N ALA A 143 -10.66 -11.20 9.49
CA ALA A 143 -9.43 -10.86 10.16
C ALA A 143 -9.40 -9.38 10.58
N ARG A 144 -9.72 -8.46 9.65
CA ARG A 144 -9.77 -7.02 9.94
C ARG A 144 -10.93 -6.63 10.85
N ALA A 145 -12.03 -7.38 10.84
CA ALA A 145 -13.12 -7.22 11.81
C ALA A 145 -12.76 -7.75 13.22
N GLY A 146 -11.53 -8.24 13.44
CA GLY A 146 -11.09 -8.83 14.71
C GLY A 146 -11.64 -10.23 14.98
N LYS A 147 -12.36 -10.83 14.02
CA LYS A 147 -12.89 -12.21 14.10
C LYS A 147 -11.81 -13.22 13.72
N LEU A 148 -10.69 -13.21 14.45
CA LEU A 148 -9.48 -13.94 14.10
C LEU A 148 -9.70 -15.46 14.01
N ALA A 149 -10.50 -16.03 14.91
CA ALA A 149 -10.81 -17.47 14.89
C ALA A 149 -11.63 -17.88 13.64
N ASP A 150 -12.56 -17.04 13.20
CA ASP A 150 -13.31 -17.28 11.97
C ASP A 150 -12.39 -17.18 10.74
N ALA A 151 -11.51 -16.17 10.72
CA ALA A 151 -10.53 -15.97 9.64
C ALA A 151 -9.55 -17.14 9.54
N GLU A 152 -9.03 -17.63 10.68
CA GLU A 152 -8.15 -18.80 10.73
C GLU A 152 -8.82 -20.02 10.10
N ARG A 153 -10.08 -20.32 10.49
CA ARG A 153 -10.84 -21.43 9.91
C ARG A 153 -11.03 -21.25 8.41
N THR A 154 -11.47 -20.08 7.98
CA THR A 154 -11.70 -19.78 6.56
C THR A 154 -10.43 -19.93 5.71
N PHE A 155 -9.29 -19.40 6.17
CA PHE A 155 -8.03 -19.56 5.43
C PHE A 155 -7.51 -20.99 5.46
N ALA A 156 -7.62 -21.69 6.58
CA ALA A 156 -7.20 -23.08 6.70
C ALA A 156 -8.00 -24.00 5.74
N GLU A 157 -9.33 -23.89 5.74
CA GLU A 157 -10.21 -24.63 4.84
C GLU A 157 -9.91 -24.34 3.36
N ALA A 158 -9.73 -23.06 3.02
CA ALA A 158 -9.39 -22.66 1.64
C ALA A 158 -8.02 -23.20 1.20
N SER A 159 -7.01 -23.15 2.08
CA SER A 159 -5.66 -23.62 1.76
C SER A 159 -5.61 -25.14 1.54
N ALA A 160 -6.43 -25.91 2.26
CA ALA A 160 -6.54 -27.35 2.10
C ALA A 160 -7.18 -27.77 0.75
N ALA A 161 -7.90 -26.86 0.08
CA ALA A 161 -8.55 -27.13 -1.20
C ALA A 161 -7.59 -27.07 -2.42
N GLY A 162 -6.35 -26.60 -2.23
CA GLY A 162 -5.24 -26.79 -3.18
C GLY A 162 -5.11 -25.80 -4.34
N THR A 163 -5.83 -24.67 -4.35
CA THR A 163 -5.65 -23.60 -5.36
C THR A 163 -5.19 -22.29 -4.70
N GLY A 164 -4.23 -21.56 -5.29
CA GLY A 164 -3.82 -20.22 -4.81
C GLY A 164 -3.22 -20.17 -3.38
N THR A 165 -2.51 -21.22 -2.97
CA THR A 165 -2.16 -21.49 -1.56
C THR A 165 -1.18 -20.50 -0.93
N GLY A 166 -0.24 -19.92 -1.69
CA GLY A 166 0.81 -19.06 -1.13
C GLY A 166 0.26 -17.86 -0.37
N GLU A 167 -0.68 -17.12 -0.97
CA GLU A 167 -1.32 -15.98 -0.29
C GLU A 167 -2.20 -16.43 0.88
N LEU A 168 -2.97 -17.51 0.74
CA LEU A 168 -3.78 -18.03 1.85
C LEU A 168 -2.93 -18.45 3.05
N LEU A 169 -1.82 -19.15 2.80
CA LEU A 169 -0.87 -19.55 3.84
C LEU A 169 -0.20 -18.33 4.49
N MET A 170 0.14 -17.31 3.69
CA MET A 170 0.64 -16.04 4.21
C MET A 170 -0.38 -15.36 5.12
N ARG A 171 -1.65 -15.24 4.70
CA ARG A 171 -2.74 -14.64 5.50
C ARG A 171 -3.07 -15.47 6.73
N LEU A 172 -3.06 -16.79 6.63
CA LEU A 172 -3.22 -17.70 7.78
C LEU A 172 -2.11 -17.48 8.80
N GLY A 173 -0.86 -17.33 8.34
CA GLY A 173 0.27 -16.96 9.18
C GLY A 173 0.06 -15.62 9.89
N GLU A 174 -0.35 -14.58 9.16
CA GLU A 174 -0.65 -13.26 9.70
C GLU A 174 -1.73 -13.31 10.80
N VAL A 175 -2.84 -14.02 10.56
CA VAL A 175 -3.91 -14.22 11.55
C VAL A 175 -3.37 -14.95 12.80
N ARG A 176 -2.56 -15.99 12.61
CA ARG A 176 -1.98 -16.75 13.73
C ARG A 176 -0.99 -15.93 14.53
N ILE A 177 -0.24 -15.02 13.91
CA ILE A 177 0.55 -14.01 14.63
C ILE A 177 -0.38 -13.16 15.50
N ALA A 178 -1.46 -12.62 14.94
CA ALA A 178 -2.41 -11.79 15.70
C ALA A 178 -3.04 -12.55 16.88
N MET A 179 -3.23 -13.87 16.75
CA MET A 179 -3.75 -14.75 17.80
C MET A 179 -2.70 -15.20 18.84
N GLY A 180 -1.41 -14.94 18.63
CA GLY A 180 -0.33 -15.45 19.50
C GLY A 180 0.06 -16.91 19.26
N LYS A 181 -0.45 -17.51 18.18
CA LYS A 181 -0.13 -18.88 17.73
C LYS A 181 1.17 -18.89 16.91
N LEU A 182 2.28 -18.52 17.55
CA LEU A 182 3.50 -18.13 16.85
C LEU A 182 4.18 -19.28 16.11
N ASP A 183 4.23 -20.48 16.68
CA ASP A 183 4.83 -21.64 15.99
C ASP A 183 4.00 -22.06 14.76
N GLU A 184 2.67 -22.03 14.88
CA GLU A 184 1.76 -22.32 13.77
C GLU A 184 1.81 -21.25 12.68
N ALA A 185 2.08 -19.99 13.07
CA ALA A 185 2.31 -18.90 12.14
C ALA A 185 3.62 -19.06 11.37
N ILE A 186 4.71 -19.39 12.07
CA ILE A 186 6.02 -19.67 11.48
C ILE A 186 5.89 -20.81 10.46
N ALA A 187 5.20 -21.89 10.82
CA ALA A 187 4.98 -23.02 9.92
C ALA A 187 4.19 -22.63 8.65
N ALA A 188 3.10 -21.87 8.81
CA ALA A 188 2.28 -21.41 7.68
C ALA A 188 3.06 -20.45 6.75
N LEU A 189 3.81 -19.50 7.30
CA LEU A 189 4.60 -18.55 6.51
C LEU A 189 5.79 -19.22 5.81
N THR A 190 6.43 -20.18 6.47
CA THR A 190 7.48 -20.98 5.84
C THR A 190 6.90 -21.78 4.68
N ALA A 191 5.75 -22.44 4.86
CA ALA A 191 5.07 -23.14 3.77
C ALA A 191 4.63 -22.19 2.64
N ALA A 192 4.22 -20.96 2.96
CA ALA A 192 3.88 -19.95 1.96
C ALA A 192 5.07 -19.62 1.06
N LEU A 193 6.29 -19.54 1.62
CA LEU A 193 7.54 -19.25 0.89
C LEU A 193 7.97 -20.38 -0.07
N GLU A 194 7.48 -21.60 0.13
CA GLU A 194 7.69 -22.72 -0.79
C GLU A 194 6.77 -22.65 -2.02
N VAL A 195 5.74 -21.79 -2.00
CA VAL A 195 4.81 -21.63 -3.12
C VAL A 195 5.36 -20.60 -4.12
N PRO A 196 5.43 -20.93 -5.43
CA PRO A 196 5.81 -19.97 -6.46
C PRO A 196 4.93 -18.71 -6.44
N ASP A 197 5.53 -17.57 -6.82
CA ASP A 197 4.86 -16.27 -6.96
C ASP A 197 4.19 -15.69 -5.69
N VAL A 198 4.48 -16.25 -4.51
CA VAL A 198 4.08 -15.62 -3.24
C VAL A 198 4.73 -14.25 -3.09
N GLN A 199 4.08 -13.34 -2.35
CA GLN A 199 4.61 -12.03 -1.99
C GLN A 199 5.82 -12.17 -1.05
N GLN A 200 6.99 -12.48 -1.62
CA GLN A 200 8.23 -12.83 -0.90
C GLN A 200 8.60 -11.82 0.18
N ALA A 201 8.64 -10.53 -0.15
CA ALA A 201 8.98 -9.48 0.79
C ALA A 201 8.01 -9.45 1.99
N GLN A 202 6.70 -9.37 1.73
CA GLN A 202 5.68 -9.31 2.77
C GLN A 202 5.71 -10.56 3.67
N THR A 203 5.78 -11.73 3.05
CA THR A 203 5.80 -13.03 3.77
C THR A 203 7.00 -13.12 4.68
N ARG A 204 8.19 -12.69 4.23
CA ARG A 204 9.41 -12.69 5.04
C ARG A 204 9.38 -11.67 6.17
N PHE A 205 8.81 -10.49 5.97
CA PHE A 205 8.62 -9.53 7.06
C PHE A 205 7.63 -10.04 8.12
N LEU A 206 6.54 -10.69 7.70
CA LEU A 206 5.62 -11.36 8.62
C LEU A 206 6.32 -12.50 9.38
N LEU A 207 7.15 -13.29 8.70
CA LEU A 207 7.91 -14.36 9.33
C LEU A 207 8.95 -13.82 10.33
N ALA A 208 9.61 -12.72 10.01
CA ALA A 208 10.50 -12.01 10.93
C ALA A 208 9.74 -11.53 12.19
N SER A 209 8.54 -10.98 12.01
CA SER A 209 7.67 -10.59 13.14
C SER A 209 7.25 -11.79 14.00
N ALA A 210 6.89 -12.92 13.37
CA ALA A 210 6.55 -14.14 14.09
C ALA A 210 7.73 -14.66 14.93
N TYR A 211 8.93 -14.72 14.36
CA TYR A 211 10.15 -15.10 15.09
C TYR A 211 10.48 -14.13 16.22
N ASP A 212 10.38 -12.82 15.98
CA ASP A 212 10.67 -11.82 16.99
C ASP A 212 9.72 -11.93 18.19
N ARG A 213 8.42 -12.08 17.92
CA ARG A 213 7.38 -12.30 18.93
C ARG A 213 7.55 -13.64 19.65
N ALA A 214 8.13 -14.64 18.96
CA ALA A 214 8.44 -15.95 19.52
C ALA A 214 9.76 -15.99 20.31
N ARG A 215 10.40 -14.82 20.55
CA ARG A 215 11.67 -14.69 21.26
C ARG A 215 12.84 -15.38 20.54
N ARG A 216 12.80 -15.36 19.21
CA ARG A 216 13.81 -15.92 18.29
C ARG A 216 14.45 -14.82 17.45
N PRO A 217 15.22 -13.89 18.06
CA PRO A 217 15.67 -12.67 17.39
C PRO A 217 16.70 -12.92 16.27
N ALA A 218 17.49 -13.99 16.35
CA ALA A 218 18.46 -14.32 15.31
C ALA A 218 17.75 -14.69 13.99
N GLU A 219 16.71 -15.52 14.07
CA GLU A 219 15.86 -15.88 12.94
C GLU A 219 15.05 -14.70 12.43
N ALA A 220 14.56 -13.84 13.32
CA ALA A 220 13.88 -12.60 12.94
C ALA A 220 14.75 -11.69 12.07
N ILE A 221 15.99 -11.44 12.50
CA ILE A 221 16.97 -10.63 11.75
C ILE A 221 17.29 -11.31 10.41
N ALA A 222 17.49 -12.62 10.40
CA ALA A 222 17.80 -13.36 9.19
C ALA A 222 16.69 -13.24 8.14
N GLU A 223 15.42 -13.39 8.53
CA GLU A 223 14.29 -13.28 7.59
C GLU A 223 14.04 -11.84 7.14
N ALA A 224 14.17 -10.86 8.03
CA ALA A 224 14.08 -9.45 7.64
C ALA A 224 15.17 -9.05 6.62
N ARG A 225 16.40 -9.60 6.75
CA ARG A 225 17.46 -9.43 5.75
C ARG A 225 17.13 -10.11 4.44
N ARG A 226 16.59 -11.33 4.48
CA ARG A 226 16.17 -12.09 3.28
C ARG A 226 15.03 -11.40 2.53
N ALA A 227 14.26 -10.53 3.16
CA ALA A 227 13.23 -9.71 2.50
C ALA A 227 13.82 -8.58 1.64
N GLN A 228 15.01 -8.07 1.99
CA GLN A 228 15.57 -6.85 1.41
C GLN A 228 15.86 -6.91 -0.10
N PRO A 229 16.31 -8.03 -0.70
CA PRO A 229 16.45 -8.13 -2.16
C PRO A 229 15.13 -7.99 -2.92
N PHE A 230 14.00 -8.34 -2.29
CA PHE A 230 12.67 -8.24 -2.89
C PHE A 230 12.04 -6.86 -2.69
N ASP A 231 12.42 -6.16 -1.61
CA ASP A 231 11.93 -4.82 -1.32
C ASP A 231 12.98 -3.97 -0.60
N ARG A 232 13.94 -3.48 -1.37
CA ARG A 232 15.04 -2.67 -0.83
C ARG A 232 14.56 -1.33 -0.25
N SER A 233 13.50 -0.78 -0.83
CA SER A 233 12.92 0.51 -0.46
C SER A 233 11.87 0.43 0.64
N LEU A 234 11.52 -0.77 1.10
CA LEU A 234 10.43 -1.02 2.05
C LEU A 234 9.07 -0.45 1.56
N THR A 235 8.85 -0.44 0.24
CA THR A 235 7.61 0.08 -0.37
C THR A 235 6.42 -0.81 -0.06
N THR A 236 6.63 -2.11 0.12
CA THR A 236 5.59 -3.06 0.54
C THR A 236 5.05 -2.70 1.91
N LEU A 237 5.94 -2.40 2.86
CA LEU A 237 5.55 -2.09 4.24
C LEU A 237 5.00 -0.67 4.40
N SER A 238 5.38 0.25 3.51
CA SER A 238 4.90 1.64 3.51
C SER A 238 3.67 1.87 2.61
N ASN A 239 3.17 0.85 1.93
CA ASN A 239 1.99 0.96 1.08
C ASN A 239 0.71 1.03 1.95
N PRO A 240 -0.01 2.17 1.97
CA PRO A 240 -1.20 2.33 2.80
C PRO A 240 -2.38 1.42 2.37
N GLN A 241 -2.35 0.88 1.15
CA GLN A 241 -3.36 -0.05 0.64
C GLN A 241 -3.15 -1.48 1.18
N LEU A 242 -1.93 -1.82 1.61
CA LEU A 242 -1.63 -3.07 2.28
C LEU A 242 -1.91 -2.92 3.78
N ALA A 243 -3.16 -3.09 4.18
CA ALA A 243 -3.52 -3.07 5.59
C ALA A 243 -3.15 -4.40 6.26
N PHE A 244 -2.24 -4.37 7.24
CA PHE A 244 -1.92 -5.50 8.10
C PHE A 244 -2.99 -5.69 9.18
N ILE A 245 -3.08 -6.88 9.78
CA ILE A 245 -4.03 -7.17 10.86
C ILE A 245 -3.57 -6.52 12.17
N GLY A 246 -4.16 -5.38 12.51
CA GLY A 246 -3.93 -4.68 13.76
C GLY A 246 -3.39 -3.26 13.55
N ALA A 247 -3.72 -2.36 14.47
CA ALA A 247 -3.24 -0.98 14.42
C ALA A 247 -1.71 -0.94 14.48
N GLY A 248 -1.08 -0.05 13.71
CA GLY A 248 0.36 0.16 13.71
C GLY A 248 1.24 -1.01 13.24
N GLU A 249 0.71 -2.16 12.84
CA GLU A 249 1.54 -3.33 12.49
C GLU A 249 2.56 -3.05 11.38
N ALA A 250 2.22 -2.19 10.41
CA ALA A 250 3.19 -1.71 9.42
C ALA A 250 4.41 -1.04 10.08
N HIS A 251 4.20 -0.23 11.13
CA HIS A 251 5.28 0.38 11.90
C HIS A 251 6.13 -0.66 12.63
N TYR A 252 5.53 -1.72 13.18
CA TYR A 252 6.30 -2.81 13.81
C TYR A 252 7.22 -3.51 12.79
N LEU A 253 6.68 -3.84 11.62
CA LEU A 253 7.43 -4.48 10.54
C LEU A 253 8.54 -3.56 10.00
N LEU A 254 8.25 -2.28 9.80
CA LEU A 254 9.24 -1.28 9.39
C LEU A 254 10.37 -1.17 10.43
N ALA A 255 10.03 -1.17 11.72
CA ALA A 255 11.03 -1.11 12.77
C ALA A 255 11.99 -2.32 12.73
N LEU A 256 11.46 -3.54 12.61
CA LEU A 256 12.26 -4.75 12.44
C LEU A 256 13.11 -4.71 11.16
N ALA A 257 12.53 -4.24 10.05
CA ALA A 257 13.23 -4.13 8.78
C ALA A 257 14.43 -3.17 8.86
N TRP A 258 14.26 -1.99 9.47
CA TRP A 258 15.34 -1.01 9.67
C TRP A 258 16.40 -1.48 10.67
N ALA A 259 16.00 -2.17 11.74
CA ALA A 259 16.92 -2.74 12.72
C ALA A 259 17.78 -3.88 12.13
N SER A 260 17.24 -4.61 11.16
CA SER A 260 17.87 -5.82 10.64
C SER A 260 18.75 -5.59 9.41
N GLN A 261 18.87 -4.36 8.89
CA GLN A 261 19.69 -4.11 7.69
C GLN A 261 21.17 -4.46 7.94
N GLU A 262 21.94 -4.66 6.86
CA GLU A 262 23.38 -4.91 6.93
C GLU A 262 24.12 -3.77 7.62
N SER A 263 23.71 -2.53 7.35
CA SER A 263 24.06 -1.35 8.14
C SER A 263 22.83 -0.93 8.95
N PRO A 264 22.70 -1.38 10.22
CA PRO A 264 21.54 -1.08 11.04
C PRO A 264 21.29 0.42 11.15
N ARG A 265 20.02 0.79 11.11
CA ARG A 265 19.57 2.16 11.26
C ARG A 265 18.65 2.26 12.47
N ALA A 266 19.25 2.15 13.66
CA ALA A 266 18.54 2.20 14.94
C ALA A 266 17.66 3.45 15.10
N GLU A 267 17.99 4.57 14.43
CA GLU A 267 17.20 5.80 14.46
C GLU A 267 15.77 5.58 13.93
N TYR A 268 15.64 4.88 12.80
CA TYR A 268 14.33 4.54 12.24
C TYR A 268 13.64 3.46 13.07
N ALA A 269 14.37 2.43 13.49
CA ALA A 269 13.79 1.38 14.34
C ALA A 269 13.17 1.99 15.60
N LEU A 270 13.88 2.92 16.26
CA LEU A 270 13.39 3.65 17.42
C LEU A 270 12.14 4.48 17.09
N ALA A 271 12.16 5.23 16.00
CA ALA A 271 11.03 6.04 15.56
C ALA A 271 9.77 5.20 15.27
N TYR A 272 9.93 4.08 14.56
CA TYR A 272 8.84 3.21 14.15
C TYR A 272 8.27 2.39 15.31
N PHE A 273 9.09 1.88 16.24
CA PHE A 273 8.55 1.25 17.45
C PHE A 273 7.78 2.25 18.34
N ARG A 274 8.17 3.53 18.38
CA ARG A 274 7.39 4.57 19.06
C ARG A 274 6.04 4.81 18.39
N LEU A 275 6.00 4.85 17.06
CA LEU A 275 4.75 4.96 16.30
C LEU A 275 3.85 3.76 16.57
N TYR A 276 4.41 2.55 16.60
CA TYR A 276 3.67 1.35 16.96
C TYR A 276 3.02 1.45 18.34
N VAL A 277 3.80 1.74 19.39
CA VAL A 277 3.28 1.83 20.77
C VAL A 277 2.23 2.94 20.90
N LYS A 278 2.37 4.04 20.14
CA LYS A 278 1.40 5.14 20.11
C LYS A 278 0.09 4.74 19.43
N GLU A 279 0.16 4.03 18.31
CA GLU A 279 -1.01 3.68 17.48
C GLU A 279 -1.72 2.41 17.98
N ALA A 280 -1.00 1.52 18.65
CA ALA A 280 -1.47 0.22 19.09
C ALA A 280 -1.37 0.04 20.62
N PRO A 281 -1.99 0.93 21.43
CA PRO A 281 -1.86 0.89 22.88
C PRO A 281 -2.39 -0.40 23.52
N GLU A 282 -3.40 -1.01 22.89
CA GLU A 282 -4.06 -2.25 23.34
C GLU A 282 -3.53 -3.51 22.63
N SER A 283 -2.49 -3.39 21.81
CA SER A 283 -1.92 -4.56 21.14
C SER A 283 -1.33 -5.54 22.16
N PRO A 284 -1.57 -6.86 22.02
CA PRO A 284 -0.91 -7.87 22.85
C PRO A 284 0.63 -7.86 22.68
N TRP A 285 1.13 -7.32 21.56
CA TRP A 285 2.56 -7.24 21.24
C TRP A 285 3.21 -5.93 21.67
N ARG A 286 2.47 -5.01 22.31
CA ARG A 286 3.00 -3.74 22.81
C ARG A 286 4.22 -3.93 23.70
N LYS A 287 4.18 -4.88 24.64
CA LYS A 287 5.31 -5.16 25.56
C LYS A 287 6.58 -5.55 24.81
N ARG A 288 6.45 -6.33 23.72
CA ARG A 288 7.59 -6.73 22.88
C ARG A 288 8.20 -5.52 22.18
N ALA A 289 7.38 -4.61 21.66
CA ALA A 289 7.88 -3.35 21.09
C ALA A 289 8.56 -2.46 22.15
N GLU A 290 8.02 -2.40 23.37
CA GLU A 290 8.62 -1.63 24.48
C GLU A 290 9.97 -2.21 24.93
N GLU A 291 10.19 -3.53 24.82
CA GLU A 291 11.52 -4.14 25.01
C GLU A 291 12.51 -3.64 23.97
N HIS A 292 12.15 -3.68 22.68
CA HIS A 292 12.99 -3.12 21.61
C HIS A 292 13.29 -1.63 21.85
N LEU A 293 12.32 -0.85 22.32
CA LEU A 293 12.55 0.56 22.69
C LEU A 293 13.57 0.72 23.82
N ARG A 294 13.54 -0.17 24.83
CA ARG A 294 14.55 -0.16 25.92
C ARG A 294 15.93 -0.53 25.41
N ASP A 295 16.01 -1.55 24.56
CA ASP A 295 17.27 -1.99 23.95
C ASP A 295 17.88 -0.87 23.08
N LEU A 296 17.06 -0.22 22.25
CA LEU A 296 17.45 0.90 21.39
C LEU A 296 17.77 2.18 22.17
N ALA A 297 17.18 2.39 23.35
CA ALA A 297 17.52 3.52 24.21
C ALA A 297 18.96 3.45 24.74
N GLY A 298 19.53 2.24 24.82
CA GLY A 298 20.93 2.00 25.17
C GLY A 298 21.92 2.29 24.03
N THR A 299 21.45 2.47 22.80
CA THR A 299 22.30 2.65 21.62
C THR A 299 23.01 4.02 21.63
N LYS A 300 24.30 4.01 21.29
CA LYS A 300 25.10 5.25 21.13
C LYS A 300 24.92 5.83 19.73
N PHE A 301 24.00 6.77 19.60
CA PHE A 301 23.69 7.42 18.32
C PHE A 301 24.75 8.45 17.89
N PRO A 302 25.05 8.58 16.58
CA PRO A 302 24.56 7.72 15.51
C PRO A 302 25.26 6.36 15.57
N GLU A 303 24.49 5.31 15.26
CA GLU A 303 25.05 3.96 15.18
C GLU A 303 25.91 3.83 13.93
N THR A 304 25.40 4.32 12.80
CA THR A 304 26.06 4.30 11.49
C THR A 304 26.22 5.70 10.92
N ILE A 305 27.31 5.91 10.19
CA ILE A 305 27.58 7.14 9.42
C ILE A 305 27.97 6.73 8.01
N GLU A 306 27.41 7.41 7.02
CA GLU A 306 27.60 7.10 5.61
C GLU A 306 28.48 8.17 4.95
N ARG A 307 29.50 7.77 4.18
CA ARG A 307 30.20 8.67 3.26
C ARG A 307 29.41 8.76 1.96
N THR A 308 28.79 9.90 1.69
CA THR A 308 27.89 10.07 0.53
C THR A 308 28.61 10.54 -0.73
N ALA A 309 29.69 11.31 -0.58
CA ALA A 309 30.47 11.84 -1.69
C ALA A 309 31.87 12.29 -1.25
N GLY A 310 32.71 12.63 -2.22
CA GLY A 310 34.02 13.25 -1.98
C GLY A 310 35.16 12.60 -2.74
N THR A 311 36.29 13.30 -2.80
CA THR A 311 37.57 12.85 -3.35
C THR A 311 38.55 12.42 -2.27
N ALA A 312 38.44 13.00 -1.07
CA ALA A 312 39.33 12.69 0.05
C ALA A 312 38.81 11.48 0.87
N PRO A 313 39.73 10.70 1.50
CA PRO A 313 39.35 9.69 2.48
C PRO A 313 38.83 10.36 3.77
N VAL A 314 38.01 9.63 4.51
CA VAL A 314 37.50 10.04 5.82
C VAL A 314 37.56 8.87 6.79
N ASP A 315 38.07 9.12 7.98
CA ASP A 315 37.97 8.21 9.11
C ASP A 315 36.58 8.35 9.74
N LEU A 316 35.70 7.39 9.44
CA LEU A 316 34.31 7.39 9.91
C LEU A 316 34.21 7.14 11.41
N ASP A 317 35.15 6.44 12.03
CA ASP A 317 35.13 6.16 13.47
C ASP A 317 35.45 7.43 14.27
N THR A 318 36.47 8.18 13.84
CA THR A 318 36.78 9.48 14.45
C THR A 318 35.65 10.48 14.23
N ALA A 319 35.04 10.51 13.04
CA ALA A 319 33.87 11.34 12.76
C ALA A 319 32.68 10.95 13.66
N ALA A 320 32.41 9.65 13.82
CA ALA A 320 31.33 9.16 14.68
C ALA A 320 31.56 9.52 16.15
N ALA A 321 32.78 9.40 16.64
CA ALA A 321 33.13 9.82 17.99
C ALA A 321 32.89 11.32 18.22
N ALA A 322 33.20 12.18 17.23
CA ALA A 322 32.94 13.61 17.30
C ALA A 322 31.42 13.92 17.32
N ILE A 323 30.65 13.26 16.46
CA ILE A 323 29.20 13.47 16.37
C ILE A 323 28.49 12.97 17.63
N ARG A 324 28.89 11.82 18.19
CA ARG A 324 28.35 11.27 19.45
C ARG A 324 28.43 12.25 20.62
N LYS A 325 29.47 13.10 20.68
CA LYS A 325 29.63 14.11 21.75
C LYS A 325 28.54 15.18 21.74
N VAL A 326 28.06 15.57 20.57
CA VAL A 326 27.05 16.62 20.40
C VAL A 326 25.65 16.06 20.15
N MET A 327 25.53 14.75 19.91
CA MET A 327 24.26 14.09 19.63
C MET A 327 23.17 14.32 20.70
N PRO A 328 23.45 14.27 22.02
CA PRO A 328 22.42 14.55 23.03
C PRO A 328 21.75 15.93 22.87
N ALA A 329 22.53 16.96 22.49
CA ALA A 329 22.00 18.30 22.25
C ALA A 329 21.13 18.35 20.98
N MET A 330 21.56 17.70 19.89
CA MET A 330 20.76 17.61 18.66
C MET A 330 19.45 16.85 18.89
N ARG A 331 19.47 15.76 19.68
CA ARG A 331 18.27 15.00 20.03
C ARG A 331 17.31 15.79 20.93
N ALA A 332 17.84 16.64 21.81
CA ALA A 332 17.03 17.53 22.64
C ALA A 332 16.26 18.57 21.81
N CYS A 333 16.84 19.06 20.71
CA CYS A 333 16.13 19.92 19.74
C CYS A 333 14.88 19.24 19.14
N MET A 334 14.83 17.91 19.16
CA MET A 334 13.74 17.10 18.60
C MET A 334 12.75 16.59 19.65
N ALA A 335 12.72 17.18 20.86
CA ALA A 335 11.84 16.71 21.95
C ALA A 335 10.34 16.65 21.59
N LYS A 336 9.87 17.52 20.70
CA LYS A 336 8.48 17.51 20.19
C LYS A 336 8.23 16.49 19.08
N LEU A 337 9.28 15.85 18.58
CA LEU A 337 9.28 14.99 17.40
C LEU A 337 9.96 13.63 17.69
N PRO A 338 9.46 12.87 18.68
CA PRO A 338 10.12 11.62 19.13
C PRO A 338 10.14 10.51 18.07
N SER A 339 9.29 10.60 17.05
CA SER A 339 9.19 9.62 15.94
C SER A 339 9.64 10.19 14.59
N THR A 340 10.26 11.37 14.56
CA THR A 340 10.80 11.95 13.33
C THR A 340 12.30 11.71 13.27
N VAL A 341 12.79 11.46 12.05
CA VAL A 341 14.22 11.35 11.76
C VAL A 341 14.63 12.53 10.87
N ILE A 342 15.70 13.21 11.27
CA ILE A 342 16.32 14.30 10.52
C ILE A 342 17.67 13.81 10.00
N GLU A 343 17.95 14.09 8.73
CA GLU A 343 19.25 13.85 8.12
C GLU A 343 20.11 15.10 8.21
N VAL A 344 21.36 14.91 8.65
CA VAL A 344 22.40 15.94 8.63
C VAL A 344 23.49 15.49 7.68
N LYS A 345 23.62 16.18 6.55
CA LYS A 345 24.73 16.01 5.61
C LYS A 345 25.77 17.08 5.89
N TYR A 346 27.01 16.67 6.12
CA TYR A 346 28.10 17.59 6.41
C TYR A 346 29.20 17.46 5.35
N THR A 347 29.59 18.58 4.74
CA THR A 347 30.69 18.66 3.80
C THR A 347 31.91 19.29 4.47
N ARG A 348 33.07 18.66 4.33
CA ARG A 348 34.36 19.19 4.78
C ARG A 348 35.32 19.29 3.62
N SER A 349 35.94 20.44 3.46
CA SER A 349 36.87 20.73 2.37
C SER A 349 38.28 20.92 2.91
N GLY A 350 39.26 20.49 2.12
CA GLY A 350 40.68 20.74 2.37
C GLY A 350 41.10 22.12 1.87
N PRO A 351 42.39 22.47 2.00
CA PRO A 351 42.92 23.70 1.46
C PRO A 351 42.61 23.82 -0.04
N PRO A 352 42.27 25.03 -0.55
CA PRO A 352 41.95 25.20 -1.96
C PRO A 352 43.14 24.81 -2.85
N LEU A 353 42.85 24.26 -4.03
CA LEU A 353 43.86 24.16 -5.09
C LEU A 353 44.34 25.57 -5.43
N ALA A 354 45.66 25.72 -5.64
CA ALA A 354 46.17 26.95 -6.24
C ALA A 354 45.45 27.16 -7.58
N LYS A 355 44.96 28.37 -7.85
CA LYS A 355 44.38 28.69 -9.15
C LYS A 355 45.41 28.31 -10.22
N GLU A 356 45.06 27.42 -11.15
CA GLU A 356 45.89 27.21 -12.33
C GLU A 356 46.06 28.56 -13.03
N PRO A 357 47.28 28.92 -13.49
CA PRO A 357 47.47 30.09 -14.33
C PRO A 357 46.49 30.01 -15.50
N THR A 358 45.67 31.03 -15.69
CA THR A 358 44.89 31.15 -16.93
C THR A 358 45.87 31.12 -18.09
N PRO A 359 45.78 30.14 -19.01
CA PRO A 359 46.68 30.12 -20.16
C PRO A 359 46.45 31.40 -20.97
N PRO A 360 47.51 31.99 -21.55
CA PRO A 360 47.37 33.17 -22.38
C PRO A 360 46.37 32.90 -23.51
N PRO A 361 45.58 33.90 -23.94
CA PRO A 361 44.61 33.73 -25.01
C PRO A 361 45.35 33.40 -26.32
N GLY A 362 45.46 32.11 -26.66
CA GLY A 362 46.29 31.66 -27.77
C GLY A 362 45.97 30.25 -28.27
N ARG A 363 45.24 30.21 -29.40
CA ARG A 363 45.08 29.14 -30.40
C ARG A 363 44.64 27.74 -29.93
N GLY A 364 43.32 27.54 -29.92
CA GLY A 364 42.70 26.57 -30.84
C GLY A 364 42.88 25.07 -30.59
N GLY A 365 43.20 24.62 -29.38
CA GLY A 365 43.13 23.20 -29.01
C GLY A 365 41.94 22.93 -28.10
N TYR A 366 41.00 22.07 -28.51
CA TYR A 366 40.01 21.47 -27.62
C TYR A 366 40.73 20.52 -26.64
N MET A 367 41.42 21.08 -25.64
CA MET A 367 41.91 20.29 -24.52
C MET A 367 40.70 19.87 -23.69
N TYR A 368 40.49 18.56 -23.59
CA TYR A 368 39.54 17.98 -22.64
C TYR A 368 39.97 18.38 -21.22
N ARG A 369 39.34 19.43 -20.67
CA ARG A 369 39.45 19.75 -19.26
C ARG A 369 38.59 18.73 -18.51
N PRO A 370 39.16 17.87 -17.64
CA PRO A 370 38.33 17.07 -16.75
C PRO A 370 37.40 18.04 -16.01
N ARG A 371 36.09 17.75 -15.99
CA ARG A 371 35.16 18.51 -15.14
C ARG A 371 35.59 18.29 -13.69
N VAL A 372 36.37 19.21 -13.16
CA VAL A 372 36.59 19.29 -11.71
C VAL A 372 35.26 19.74 -11.12
N VAL A 373 34.49 18.77 -10.62
CA VAL A 373 33.25 19.06 -9.89
C VAL A 373 33.65 19.88 -8.68
N ALA A 374 33.24 21.15 -8.66
CA ALA A 374 33.48 22.01 -7.52
C ALA A 374 32.85 21.35 -6.27
N PRO A 375 33.57 21.34 -5.13
CA PRO A 375 33.02 20.78 -3.90
C PRO A 375 31.71 21.51 -3.53
N PRO A 376 30.73 20.81 -2.93
CA PRO A 376 29.61 21.47 -2.28
C PRO A 376 30.08 22.50 -1.24
N PRO A 377 29.24 23.49 -0.88
CA PRO A 377 29.59 24.43 0.18
C PRO A 377 29.96 23.68 1.47
N GLU A 378 31.02 24.15 2.13
CA GLU A 378 31.45 23.61 3.42
C GLU A 378 30.38 23.86 4.50
N GLY A 379 30.18 22.88 5.38
CA GLY A 379 29.25 22.98 6.50
C GLY A 379 28.13 21.94 6.46
N ALA A 380 27.17 22.13 7.36
CA ALA A 380 26.02 21.25 7.52
C ALA A 380 24.87 21.66 6.59
N SER A 381 24.16 20.67 6.09
CA SER A 381 22.86 20.81 5.43
C SER A 381 21.89 19.83 6.08
N ILE A 382 20.74 20.34 6.49
CA ILE A 382 19.78 19.61 7.33
C ILE A 382 18.46 19.52 6.58
N ARG A 383 17.85 18.33 6.60
CA ARG A 383 16.53 18.10 6.04
C ARG A 383 15.78 17.03 6.83
N GLN A 384 14.46 17.04 6.77
CA GLN A 384 13.68 15.88 7.18
C GLN A 384 14.03 14.69 6.29
N ASP A 385 14.21 13.53 6.91
CA ASP A 385 14.49 12.30 6.19
C ASP A 385 13.27 11.87 5.35
N PRO A 386 13.42 11.55 4.06
CA PRO A 386 12.29 11.13 3.22
C PRO A 386 11.57 9.86 3.71
N ASN A 387 12.27 8.98 4.44
CA ASN A 387 11.70 7.76 5.00
C ASN A 387 11.18 7.96 6.44
N SER A 388 11.27 9.18 6.98
CA SER A 388 10.64 9.54 8.25
C SER A 388 9.13 9.72 8.05
N GLN A 389 8.37 9.38 9.09
CA GLN A 389 6.94 9.70 9.13
C GLN A 389 6.73 11.22 9.04
N ALA A 390 5.63 11.62 8.39
CA ALA A 390 5.22 13.01 8.19
C ALA A 390 4.81 13.71 9.49
N SER A 391 5.54 14.76 9.86
CA SER A 391 5.36 15.52 11.09
C SER A 391 4.98 16.98 10.83
N SER A 392 4.63 17.70 11.91
CA SER A 392 4.33 19.13 11.89
C SER A 392 5.48 19.90 11.23
N ARG A 393 5.20 20.57 10.12
CA ARG A 393 6.21 21.39 9.40
C ARG A 393 6.82 22.44 10.31
N ALA A 394 6.01 23.09 11.15
CA ALA A 394 6.48 24.13 12.07
C ALA A 394 7.45 23.57 13.11
N ASP A 395 7.15 22.41 13.70
CA ASP A 395 8.02 21.78 14.69
C ASP A 395 9.29 21.22 14.03
N THR A 396 9.17 20.64 12.83
CA THR A 396 10.32 20.14 12.07
C THR A 396 11.26 21.27 11.69
N ASP A 397 10.74 22.38 11.19
CA ASP A 397 11.54 23.57 10.87
C ASP A 397 12.20 24.16 12.13
N ALA A 398 11.51 24.15 13.27
CA ALA A 398 12.08 24.59 14.55
C ALA A 398 13.21 23.68 15.02
N ALA A 399 13.04 22.35 14.92
CA ALA A 399 14.08 21.39 15.25
C ALA A 399 15.31 21.55 14.34
N MET A 400 15.12 21.72 13.03
CA MET A 400 16.23 21.94 12.09
C MET A 400 17.00 23.23 12.41
N ARG A 401 16.31 24.34 12.71
CA ARG A 401 16.95 25.60 13.15
C ARG A 401 17.73 25.46 14.45
N CYS A 402 17.30 24.58 15.36
CA CYS A 402 18.01 24.30 16.61
C CYS A 402 19.25 23.42 16.39
N ILE A 403 19.18 22.43 15.48
CA ILE A 403 20.29 21.52 15.16
C ILE A 403 21.40 22.24 14.38
N ASP A 404 21.05 23.16 13.48
CA ASP A 404 21.99 23.86 12.59
C ASP A 404 23.26 24.43 13.27
N PRO A 405 23.17 25.26 14.33
CA PRO A 405 24.36 25.79 14.99
C PRO A 405 25.18 24.72 15.74
N ILE A 406 24.57 23.59 16.10
CA ILE A 406 25.27 22.47 16.75
C ILE A 406 26.05 21.68 15.71
N ALA A 407 25.39 21.33 14.59
CA ALA A 407 25.99 20.60 13.49
C ALA A 407 27.12 21.41 12.83
N SER A 408 26.94 22.72 12.63
CA SER A 408 27.94 23.60 12.01
C SER A 408 29.24 23.76 12.81
N LYS A 409 29.23 23.43 14.10
CA LYS A 409 30.41 23.48 14.98
C LYS A 409 31.09 22.12 15.15
N LEU A 410 30.68 21.10 14.39
CA LEU A 410 31.28 19.76 14.45
C LEU A 410 32.76 19.80 14.08
N ALA A 411 33.61 19.39 15.02
CA ALA A 411 35.04 19.20 14.79
C ALA A 411 35.30 17.85 14.10
N LEU A 412 34.98 17.76 12.81
CA LEU A 412 35.23 16.56 12.00
C LEU A 412 36.70 16.46 11.54
N PRO A 413 37.17 15.24 11.17
CA PRO A 413 38.54 15.03 10.68
C PRO A 413 38.91 16.03 9.56
N PRO A 414 40.08 16.71 9.66
CA PRO A 414 40.49 17.66 8.64
C PRO A 414 40.88 16.95 7.34
N VAL A 415 40.61 17.57 6.20
CA VAL A 415 41.07 17.09 4.90
C VAL A 415 42.45 17.68 4.60
N LYS A 416 43.45 16.80 4.46
CA LYS A 416 44.85 17.22 4.21
C LYS A 416 45.14 17.50 2.74
N GLU A 417 44.40 16.88 1.84
CA GLU A 417 44.59 16.98 0.38
C GLU A 417 44.12 18.34 -0.15
N LYS A 418 44.94 18.99 -0.98
CA LYS A 418 44.57 20.25 -1.64
C LYS A 418 43.46 19.99 -2.66
N GLY A 419 42.35 20.72 -2.56
CA GLY A 419 41.14 20.48 -3.35
C GLY A 419 40.41 19.20 -3.01
N GLY A 420 40.89 18.45 -2.02
CA GLY A 420 40.19 17.28 -1.49
C GLY A 420 38.98 17.72 -0.69
N TRP A 421 37.93 16.90 -0.69
CA TRP A 421 36.77 17.09 0.17
C TRP A 421 36.08 15.75 0.43
N TYR A 422 35.31 15.68 1.51
CA TYR A 422 34.37 14.58 1.75
C TYR A 422 33.03 15.10 2.22
N GLN A 423 32.01 14.29 2.02
CA GLN A 423 30.68 14.48 2.57
C GLN A 423 30.25 13.24 3.33
N ILE A 424 29.78 13.46 4.55
CA ILE A 424 29.18 12.43 5.40
C ILE A 424 27.71 12.73 5.67
N LEU A 425 26.96 11.69 5.98
CA LEU A 425 25.56 11.74 6.36
C LEU A 425 25.39 10.97 7.68
N PHE A 426 24.72 11.60 8.64
CA PHE A 426 24.26 10.96 9.86
C PHE A 426 22.83 11.39 10.17
N ARG A 427 22.17 10.64 11.05
CA ARG A 427 20.76 10.82 11.39
C ARG A 427 20.59 11.24 12.84
N VAL A 428 19.56 12.04 13.09
CA VAL A 428 19.13 12.47 14.41
C VAL A 428 17.69 12.05 14.59
N VAL A 429 17.39 11.37 15.69
CA VAL A 429 16.03 11.00 16.11
C VAL A 429 15.76 11.61 17.48
N GLY A 430 14.53 12.03 17.74
CA GLY A 430 14.15 12.63 19.01
C GLY A 430 14.46 11.74 20.22
N ASN A 431 14.59 12.37 21.39
CA ASN A 431 14.74 11.64 22.65
C ASN A 431 13.50 10.87 23.04
#